data_AF-A0A528TKH8-F1
#
_entry.id   AF-A0A528TKH8-F1
#
_cell.length_a   1.000
_cell.length_b   1.000
_cell.length_c   1.000
_cell.angle_alpha   90.00
_cell.angle_beta   90.00
_cell.angle_gamma   90.00
#
_symmetry.space_group_name_H-M   'P 1'
#
loop_
_entity.id
_entity.type
_entity.pdbx_description
1 polymer ?
#
loop_
_entity_poly.entity_id
_entity_poly.type
_entity_poly.pdbx_seq_one_letter_code
_entity_poly.pdbx_strand_id
1 'polypeptide(L)'
;RSAAHVVAAPGTQILLPRVASLVKPGKALVLGPTYAEHARVAAIAGHAVVEVGDFDALADADLAVLVNPNNPDGRVIERDRLVGLAARLRAKGGLLVVDEAFMDVGPVQHSLAGDVGQGGMVVLRSFGKFFGLAGVRL
;
A
#
# COMPACT_ATOMS: atom_id res chain seq x y z
N ARG A 1 11.48 12.63 8.13
CA ARG A 1 11.89 11.23 7.90
C ARG A 1 12.64 10.76 9.14
N SER A 2 12.14 9.74 9.86
CA SER A 2 12.88 9.07 10.93
C SER A 2 13.45 7.78 10.36
N ALA A 3 14.75 7.53 10.53
CA ALA A 3 15.41 6.31 10.08
C ALA A 3 14.88 5.04 10.79
N ALA A 4 14.14 5.20 11.88
CA ALA A 4 13.58 4.10 12.67
C ALA A 4 12.46 3.31 11.99
N HIS A 5 11.88 3.80 10.89
CA HIS A 5 10.71 3.18 10.23
C HIS A 5 11.00 2.74 8.78
N VAL A 6 12.27 2.51 8.43
CA VAL A 6 12.67 2.10 7.10
C VAL A 6 13.24 0.68 7.16
N VAL A 7 12.69 -0.21 6.32
CA VAL A 7 13.20 -1.57 6.12
C VAL A 7 13.54 -1.73 4.64
N ALA A 8 14.79 -2.07 4.34
CA ALA A 8 15.21 -2.46 2.99
C ALA A 8 15.05 -3.98 2.82
N ALA A 9 14.55 -4.41 1.67
CA ALA A 9 14.43 -5.83 1.33
C ALA A 9 14.54 -6.01 -0.19
N PRO A 10 14.98 -7.19 -0.68
CA PRO A 10 15.13 -7.49 -2.10
C PRO A 10 13.75 -7.54 -2.80
N GLY A 11 13.26 -6.38 -3.24
CA GLY A 11 11.99 -6.19 -3.94
C GLY A 11 10.74 -6.19 -3.04
N THR A 12 9.75 -5.36 -3.42
CA THR A 12 8.46 -5.21 -2.71
C THR A 12 7.68 -6.52 -2.55
N GLN A 13 7.89 -7.47 -3.46
CA GLN A 13 7.19 -8.77 -3.47
C GLN A 13 7.49 -9.63 -2.23
N ILE A 14 8.68 -9.52 -1.63
CA ILE A 14 9.02 -10.29 -0.41
C ILE A 14 8.45 -9.63 0.84
N LEU A 15 8.21 -8.32 0.80
CA LEU A 15 7.67 -7.57 1.93
C LEU A 15 6.16 -7.66 2.04
N LEU A 16 5.44 -7.69 0.91
CA LEU A 16 3.98 -7.69 0.90
C LEU A 16 3.34 -8.78 1.80
N PRO A 17 3.80 -10.06 1.79
CA PRO A 17 3.20 -11.09 2.66
C PRO A 17 3.47 -10.83 4.14
N ARG A 18 4.66 -10.32 4.49
CA ARG A 18 5.01 -9.96 5.86
C ARG A 18 4.20 -8.77 6.35
N VAL A 19 4.04 -7.75 5.51
CA VAL A 19 3.21 -6.57 5.81
C VAL A 19 1.76 -6.98 6.01
N ALA A 20 1.22 -7.85 5.15
CA ALA A 20 -0.14 -8.36 5.32
C ALA A 20 -0.29 -9.13 6.65
N SER A 21 0.71 -9.91 7.07
CA SER A 21 0.70 -10.61 8.36
C SER A 21 0.80 -9.72 9.61
N LEU A 22 0.99 -8.41 9.47
CA LEU A 22 0.98 -7.47 10.61
C LEU A 22 -0.43 -7.28 11.19
N VAL A 23 -1.47 -7.62 10.43
CA VAL A 23 -2.86 -7.60 10.87
C VAL A 23 -3.36 -9.04 10.97
N LYS A 24 -4.28 -9.30 11.91
CA LYS A 24 -4.95 -10.59 11.98
C LYS A 24 -5.70 -10.86 10.66
N PRO A 25 -5.72 -12.10 10.16
CA PRO A 25 -6.52 -12.46 8.99
C PRO A 25 -7.97 -11.98 9.15
N GLY A 26 -8.49 -11.34 8.10
CA GLY A 26 -9.76 -10.63 8.11
C GLY A 26 -10.15 -10.17 6.70
N LYS A 27 -10.97 -9.12 6.59
CA LYS A 27 -11.40 -8.56 5.31
C LYS A 27 -10.30 -7.67 4.72
N ALA A 28 -9.76 -8.05 3.57
CA ALA A 28 -8.81 -7.23 2.82
C ALA A 28 -9.50 -6.60 1.61
N LEU A 29 -9.41 -5.27 1.47
CA LEU A 29 -9.96 -4.55 0.33
C LEU A 29 -8.84 -3.95 -0.51
N VAL A 30 -8.86 -4.24 -1.81
CA VAL A 30 -7.88 -3.70 -2.78
C VAL A 30 -8.60 -2.72 -3.68
N LEU A 31 -8.08 -1.49 -3.78
CA LEU A 31 -8.65 -0.47 -4.66
C LEU A 31 -8.26 -0.73 -6.12
N GLY A 32 -9.22 -1.23 -6.88
CA GLY A 32 -9.08 -1.56 -8.29
C GLY A 32 -9.57 -0.47 -9.25
N PRO A 33 -9.44 -0.72 -10.57
CA PRO A 33 -8.58 -1.74 -11.16
C PRO A 33 -7.09 -1.46 -10.88
N THR A 34 -6.31 -2.48 -10.51
CA THR A 34 -4.88 -2.35 -10.19
C THR A 34 -4.10 -3.66 -10.37
N TYR A 35 -2.84 -3.73 -9.93
CA TYR A 35 -2.05 -4.96 -9.96
C TYR A 35 -2.71 -6.09 -9.15
N ALA A 36 -3.00 -7.22 -9.81
CA ALA A 36 -3.57 -8.42 -9.18
C ALA A 36 -2.68 -9.03 -8.07
N GLU A 37 -1.38 -8.72 -8.06
CA GLU A 37 -0.43 -9.24 -7.08
C GLU A 37 -0.78 -8.83 -5.64
N HIS A 38 -1.30 -7.61 -5.42
CA HIS A 38 -1.70 -7.17 -4.09
C HIS A 38 -2.81 -8.04 -3.49
N ALA A 39 -3.82 -8.34 -4.31
CA ALA A 39 -4.91 -9.22 -3.92
C ALA A 39 -4.39 -10.65 -3.64
N ARG A 40 -3.52 -11.16 -4.51
CA ARG A 40 -2.92 -12.49 -4.35
C ARG A 40 -2.14 -12.61 -3.05
N VAL A 41 -1.31 -11.62 -2.72
CA VAL A 41 -0.48 -11.66 -1.51
C VAL A 41 -1.31 -11.57 -0.24
N ALA A 42 -2.33 -10.71 -0.22
CA ALA A 42 -3.26 -10.64 0.92
C ALA A 42 -3.99 -11.97 1.14
N ALA A 43 -4.38 -12.66 0.06
CA ALA A 43 -5.00 -13.98 0.16
C ALA A 43 -4.03 -15.04 0.70
N ILE A 44 -2.75 -15.04 0.28
CA ILE A 44 -1.70 -15.94 0.80
C ILE A 44 -1.47 -15.70 2.31
N ALA A 45 -1.60 -14.46 2.77
CA ALA A 45 -1.55 -14.12 4.20
C ALA A 45 -2.81 -14.51 4.98
N GLY A 46 -3.82 -15.10 4.33
CA GLY A 46 -5.03 -15.64 4.95
C GLY A 46 -6.22 -14.68 4.98
N HIS A 47 -6.16 -13.52 4.33
CA HIS A 47 -7.28 -12.58 4.30
C HIS A 47 -8.37 -13.01 3.28
N ALA A 48 -9.62 -12.65 3.59
CA ALA A 48 -10.71 -12.67 2.62
C ALA A 48 -10.65 -11.40 1.76
N VAL A 49 -10.16 -11.56 0.52
CA VAL A 49 -9.85 -10.42 -0.36
C VAL A 49 -11.03 -10.07 -1.26
N VAL A 50 -11.34 -8.79 -1.35
CA VAL A 50 -12.31 -8.25 -2.31
C VAL A 50 -11.71 -7.03 -3.00
N GLU A 51 -11.80 -6.97 -4.32
CA GLU A 51 -11.45 -5.77 -5.09
C GLU A 51 -12.64 -4.82 -5.12
N VAL A 52 -12.39 -3.53 -4.87
CA VAL A 52 -13.40 -2.47 -4.85
C VAL A 52 -12.99 -1.34 -5.78
N GLY A 53 -13.95 -0.74 -6.47
CA GLY A 53 -13.69 0.43 -7.33
C GLY A 53 -13.77 1.77 -6.60
N ASP A 54 -14.38 1.79 -5.41
CA ASP A 54 -14.61 2.98 -4.61
C ASP A 54 -13.59 3.06 -3.46
N PHE A 55 -12.99 4.25 -3.31
CA PHE A 55 -12.05 4.55 -2.23
C PHE A 55 -12.74 4.50 -0.86
N ASP A 56 -13.97 4.99 -0.75
CA ASP A 56 -14.62 5.12 0.55
C ASP A 56 -14.98 3.74 1.15
N ALA A 57 -15.18 2.73 0.29
CA ALA A 57 -15.37 1.33 0.70
C ALA A 57 -14.17 0.76 1.47
N LEU A 58 -12.95 1.27 1.25
CA LEU A 58 -11.74 0.81 1.94
C LEU A 58 -11.82 0.98 3.45
N ALA A 59 -12.64 1.91 3.95
CA ALA A 59 -12.81 2.14 5.37
C ALA A 59 -13.41 0.95 6.12
N ASP A 60 -14.03 -0.01 5.42
CA ASP A 60 -14.58 -1.24 6.00
C ASP A 60 -13.58 -2.40 6.05
N ALA A 61 -12.36 -2.22 5.54
CA ALA A 61 -11.32 -3.27 5.54
C ALA A 61 -10.63 -3.42 6.90
N ASP A 62 -10.14 -4.61 7.20
CA ASP A 62 -9.09 -4.82 8.20
C ASP A 62 -7.70 -4.53 7.59
N LEU A 63 -7.55 -4.82 6.30
CA LEU A 63 -6.37 -4.51 5.48
C LEU A 63 -6.80 -3.79 4.20
N ALA A 64 -6.53 -2.50 4.08
CA ALA A 64 -6.77 -1.76 2.84
C ALA A 64 -5.47 -1.67 2.04
N VAL A 65 -5.54 -1.93 0.73
CA VAL A 65 -4.39 -1.85 -0.16
C VAL A 65 -4.72 -0.99 -1.38
N LEU A 66 -3.84 -0.05 -1.72
CA LEU A 66 -3.95 0.73 -2.95
C LEU A 66 -2.57 1.10 -3.48
N VAL A 67 -2.54 1.46 -4.76
CA VAL A 67 -1.33 1.96 -5.45
C VAL A 67 -1.54 3.45 -5.71
N ASN A 68 -0.54 4.27 -5.39
CA ASN A 68 -0.62 5.73 -5.54
C ASN A 68 0.75 6.29 -5.98
N PRO A 69 0.90 6.87 -7.19
CA PRO A 69 -0.07 6.88 -8.28
C PRO A 69 -0.44 5.47 -8.75
N ASN A 70 -1.71 5.24 -9.06
CA ASN A 70 -2.21 3.93 -9.47
C ASN A 70 -1.71 3.52 -10.87
N ASN A 71 -1.56 2.23 -11.09
CA ASN A 71 -1.41 1.63 -12.41
C ASN A 71 -2.62 0.72 -12.66
N PRO A 72 -3.30 0.77 -13.82
CA PRO A 72 -2.82 1.33 -15.09
C PRO A 72 -3.23 2.78 -15.40
N ASP A 73 -4.10 3.40 -14.61
CA ASP A 73 -4.79 4.65 -14.97
C ASP A 73 -4.10 5.94 -14.49
N GLY A 74 -3.04 5.84 -13.70
CA GLY A 74 -2.33 7.00 -13.15
C GLY A 74 -3.09 7.74 -12.05
N ARG A 75 -4.23 7.22 -11.56
CA ARG A 75 -5.07 7.87 -10.54
C ARG A 75 -4.24 8.21 -9.31
N VAL A 76 -4.42 9.43 -8.80
CA VAL A 76 -3.80 9.89 -7.57
C VAL A 76 -4.86 10.15 -6.52
N ILE A 77 -4.66 9.60 -5.33
CA ILE A 77 -5.46 9.94 -4.15
C ILE A 77 -4.67 10.93 -3.29
N GLU A 78 -5.37 12.01 -2.92
CA GLU A 78 -4.86 13.06 -2.06
C GLU A 78 -4.33 12.53 -0.72
N ARG A 79 -3.15 13.01 -0.31
CA ARG A 79 -2.50 12.65 0.95
C ARG A 79 -3.45 12.74 2.15
N ASP A 80 -4.20 13.82 2.28
CA ASP A 80 -5.06 14.03 3.44
C ASP A 80 -6.19 12.99 3.53
N ARG A 81 -6.70 12.52 2.38
CA ARG A 81 -7.69 11.42 2.34
C ARG A 81 -7.07 10.11 2.80
N LEU A 82 -5.84 9.84 2.38
CA LEU A 82 -5.11 8.63 2.76
C LEU A 82 -4.75 8.62 4.25
N VAL A 83 -4.28 9.74 4.79
CA VAL A 83 -4.03 9.90 6.24
C VAL A 83 -5.32 9.70 7.03
N GLY A 84 -6.44 10.30 6.58
CA GLY A 84 -7.75 10.10 7.18
C GLY A 84 -8.20 8.64 7.17
N LEU A 85 -8.00 7.92 6.05
CA LEU A 85 -8.30 6.50 5.95
C LEU A 85 -7.43 5.68 6.92
N ALA A 86 -6.12 5.91 6.96
CA ALA A 86 -5.21 5.22 7.87
C ALA A 86 -5.61 5.41 9.34
N ALA A 87 -6.00 6.62 9.74
CA ALA A 87 -6.49 6.89 11.09
C ALA A 87 -7.77 6.10 11.41
N ARG A 88 -8.72 6.04 10.48
CA ARG A 88 -9.97 5.27 10.64
C ARG A 88 -9.69 3.77 10.76
N LEU A 89 -8.81 3.22 9.93
CA LEU A 89 -8.42 1.81 10.00
C LEU A 89 -7.70 1.50 11.31
N ARG A 90 -6.74 2.35 11.71
CA ARG A 90 -6.01 2.21 12.99
C ARG A 90 -6.94 2.16 14.19
N ALA A 91 -7.99 2.99 14.22
CA ALA A 91 -8.94 3.07 15.33
C ALA A 91 -9.65 1.73 15.62
N LYS A 92 -9.77 0.87 14.60
CA LYS A 92 -10.34 -0.48 14.71
C LYS A 92 -9.30 -1.61 14.60
N GLY A 93 -8.01 -1.28 14.66
CA GLY A 93 -6.91 -2.26 14.57
C GLY A 93 -6.53 -2.72 13.17
N GLY A 94 -7.00 -2.03 12.13
CA GLY A 94 -6.66 -2.29 10.74
C GLY A 94 -5.42 -1.54 10.24
N LEU A 95 -5.04 -1.81 9.00
CA LEU A 95 -3.83 -1.26 8.35
C LEU A 95 -4.12 -0.76 6.93
N LEU A 96 -3.55 0.40 6.58
CA LEU A 96 -3.44 0.88 5.21
C LEU A 96 -2.08 0.49 4.61
N VAL A 97 -2.07 -0.15 3.44
CA VAL A 97 -0.86 -0.37 2.64
C VAL A 97 -0.95 0.47 1.38
N VAL A 98 0.02 1.36 1.16
CA VAL A 98 0.11 2.18 -0.04
C VAL A 98 1.37 1.82 -0.81
N ASP A 99 1.21 1.35 -2.04
CA ASP A 99 2.31 1.15 -2.97
C ASP A 99 2.60 2.44 -3.74
N GLU A 100 3.74 3.05 -3.44
CA GLU A 100 4.26 4.28 -4.03
C GLU A 100 5.36 4.02 -5.07
N ALA A 101 5.34 2.86 -5.76
CA ALA A 101 6.34 2.50 -6.77
C ALA A 101 6.54 3.53 -7.90
N PHE A 102 5.55 4.41 -8.14
CA PHE A 102 5.62 5.46 -9.16
C PHE A 102 5.71 6.88 -8.59
N MET A 103 5.74 7.03 -7.27
CA MET A 103 5.70 8.36 -6.63
C MET A 103 6.97 9.18 -6.89
N ASP A 104 8.10 8.55 -7.22
CA ASP A 104 9.38 9.21 -7.49
C ASP A 104 9.37 10.10 -8.76
N VAL A 105 8.47 9.81 -9.70
CA VAL A 105 8.24 10.63 -10.90
C VAL A 105 6.86 11.28 -10.90
N GLY A 106 6.08 11.03 -9.84
CA GLY A 106 4.69 11.46 -9.70
C GLY A 106 4.56 12.75 -8.90
N PRO A 107 3.32 13.12 -8.54
CA PRO A 107 3.06 14.28 -7.70
C PRO A 107 3.47 14.01 -6.24
N VAL A 108 4.76 14.19 -5.96
CA VAL A 108 5.42 13.89 -4.67
C VAL A 108 4.74 14.50 -3.44
N GLN A 109 3.98 15.58 -3.61
CA GLN A 109 3.21 16.21 -2.54
C GLN A 109 2.12 15.29 -1.95
N HIS A 110 1.70 14.24 -2.67
CA HIS A 110 0.72 13.27 -2.18
C HIS A 110 1.34 12.01 -1.58
N SER A 111 2.68 11.96 -1.44
CA SER A 111 3.37 10.85 -0.78
C SER A 111 3.08 10.80 0.73
N LEU A 112 2.85 9.59 1.24
CA LEU A 112 2.70 9.27 2.66
C LEU A 112 4.03 8.94 3.36
N ALA A 113 5.17 8.97 2.66
CA ALA A 113 6.45 8.62 3.27
C ALA A 113 6.81 9.52 4.48
N GLY A 114 6.26 10.74 4.54
CA GLY A 114 6.39 11.65 5.69
C GLY A 114 5.49 11.29 6.88
N ASP A 115 4.45 10.49 6.66
CA ASP A 115 3.33 10.27 7.59
C ASP A 115 3.38 8.92 8.31
N VAL A 116 4.30 8.03 7.93
CA VAL A 116 4.44 6.69 8.54
C VAL A 116 4.60 6.71 10.07
N GLY A 117 5.15 7.79 10.64
CA GLY A 117 5.26 7.98 12.08
C GLY A 117 3.91 8.13 12.81
N GLN A 118 2.83 8.43 12.10
CA GLN A 118 1.47 8.46 12.64
C GLN A 118 0.90 7.05 12.87
N GLY A 119 1.54 6.01 12.32
CA GLY A 119 1.13 4.62 12.41
C GLY A 119 -0.18 4.30 11.67
N GLY A 120 -0.59 3.03 11.68
CA GLY A 120 -1.78 2.58 10.93
C GLY A 120 -1.58 2.53 9.42
N MET A 121 -0.36 2.74 8.93
CA MET A 121 -0.03 2.65 7.52
C MET A 121 1.36 2.04 7.28
N VAL A 122 1.53 1.41 6.12
CA VAL A 122 2.80 0.99 5.55
C VAL A 122 2.89 1.55 4.14
N VAL A 123 4.02 2.18 3.83
CA VAL A 123 4.31 2.72 2.49
C VAL A 123 5.38 1.86 1.84
N LEU A 124 5.06 1.30 0.68
CA LEU A 124 5.98 0.50 -0.12
C LEU A 124 6.58 1.39 -1.19
N ARG A 125 7.90 1.39 -1.33
CA ARG A 125 8.60 2.11 -2.40
C ARG A 125 9.57 1.15 -3.08
N SER A 126 9.70 1.27 -4.38
CA SER A 126 10.65 0.50 -5.17
C SER A 126 11.56 1.46 -5.92
N PHE A 127 12.87 1.27 -5.82
CA PHE A 127 13.86 2.06 -6.56
C PHE A 127 14.00 1.66 -8.05
N GLY A 128 13.10 0.83 -8.58
CA GLY A 128 13.42 0.00 -9.76
C GLY A 128 12.59 0.16 -11.03
N LYS A 129 11.47 0.89 -11.07
CA LYS A 129 10.59 0.85 -12.26
C LYS A 129 11.03 1.75 -13.44
N PHE A 130 12.00 2.63 -13.25
CA PHE A 130 12.47 3.56 -14.30
C PHE A 130 13.81 3.20 -14.97
N PHE A 131 14.45 2.07 -14.60
CA PHE A 131 15.75 1.67 -15.15
C PHE A 131 15.71 0.50 -16.16
N GLY A 132 14.58 0.22 -16.82
CA GLY A 132 14.56 -0.74 -17.94
C GLY A 132 15.07 -2.16 -17.62
N LEU A 133 15.04 -2.56 -16.34
CA LEU A 133 15.57 -3.84 -15.85
C LEU A 133 14.42 -4.65 -15.26
N ALA A 134 13.63 -5.29 -16.13
CA ALA A 134 12.70 -6.36 -15.73
C ALA A 134 13.41 -7.60 -15.12
N GLY A 135 14.70 -7.51 -14.80
CA GLY A 135 15.55 -8.64 -14.37
C GLY A 135 16.41 -8.40 -13.13
N VAL A 136 16.40 -7.22 -12.49
CA VAL A 136 17.22 -7.00 -11.28
C VAL A 136 16.30 -6.84 -10.07
N ARG A 137 16.28 -7.89 -9.25
CA ARG A 137 15.64 -7.90 -7.93
C ARG A 137 16.55 -7.15 -6.95
N LEU A 138 16.15 -5.93 -6.58
CA LEU A 138 16.64 -5.20 -5.41
C LEU A 138 15.44 -4.69 -4.62
#